data_AF-A0A497Q9F8-F1
#
_entry.id   AF-A0A497Q9F8-F1
#
_cell.length_a   1.000
_cell.length_b   1.000
_cell.length_c   1.000
_cell.angle_alpha   90.00
_cell.angle_beta   90.00
_cell.angle_gamma   90.00
#
_symmetry.space_group_name_H-M   'P 1'
#
loop_
_entity.id
_entity.type
_entity.pdbx_description
1 polymer ?
#
loop_
_entity_poly.entity_id
_entity_poly.type
_entity_poly.pdbx_seq_one_letter_code
_entity_poly.pdbx_strand_id
1 'polypeptide(L)'
;MFESGWFGICVQTPSSIIRGNAMGNSSSNGIAVENTQGCVVTENTVVDSETDGIAILNSSSCMVENNTVHRCNLSAITVNMSDDTRIVNNSAESSGEYGVWAWVSKNVTIKGNTLDHTGGIVLENGSDFASIRKNTIRNCFWSGIRVFDSLYAVAEYNTLVNITGNGLLFDRASHSIARWNTFQNTGWQGLSLNNASVCTFAWNSIDGTGDNGILVLDSPHTRVTSNTVRGASYNGITVSASLRRPHSIR
;
A
#
# COMPACT_ATOMS: atom_id res chain seq x y z
N MET A 1 -27.47 -6.86 10.39
CA MET A 1 -26.73 -5.68 9.92
C MET A 1 -27.06 -4.57 10.89
N PHE A 2 -26.08 -4.10 11.66
CA PHE A 2 -26.26 -2.97 12.57
C PHE A 2 -26.16 -1.69 11.75
N GLU A 3 -27.19 -0.85 11.73
CA GLU A 3 -27.10 0.53 11.25
C GLU A 3 -26.54 1.37 12.40
N SER A 4 -25.35 1.93 12.24
CA SER A 4 -24.73 2.77 13.27
C SER A 4 -24.67 4.22 12.81
N GLY A 5 -25.17 5.13 13.65
CA GLY A 5 -25.15 6.57 13.36
C GLY A 5 -23.77 7.25 13.37
N TRP A 6 -22.68 6.50 13.59
CA TRP A 6 -21.32 7.00 13.42
C TRP A 6 -20.31 5.89 13.06
N PHE A 7 -19.86 5.10 14.04
CA PHE A 7 -19.02 3.91 13.82
C PHE A 7 -19.82 2.63 13.98
N GLY A 8 -19.53 1.61 13.16
CA GLY A 8 -20.13 0.28 13.33
C GLY A 8 -19.66 -0.39 14.63
N ILE A 9 -18.35 -0.36 14.88
CA ILE A 9 -17.72 -0.74 16.15
C ILE A 9 -16.64 0.29 16.48
N CYS A 10 -16.62 0.79 17.71
CA CYS A 10 -15.55 1.64 18.25
C CYS A 10 -14.85 0.91 19.41
N VAL A 11 -13.53 0.86 19.38
CA VAL A 11 -12.68 0.14 20.33
C VAL A 11 -11.70 1.14 20.94
N GLN A 12 -11.85 1.38 22.24
CA GLN A 12 -11.05 2.36 22.99
C GLN A 12 -10.41 1.72 24.24
N THR A 13 -10.27 0.40 24.25
CA THR A 13 -9.70 -0.37 25.36
C THR A 13 -8.67 -1.37 24.85
N PRO A 14 -7.49 -1.47 25.50
CA PRO A 14 -6.36 -2.20 24.95
C PRO A 14 -6.59 -3.71 24.96
N SER A 15 -5.83 -4.43 24.13
CA SER A 15 -5.85 -5.90 24.08
C SER A 15 -7.24 -6.50 23.82
N SER A 16 -8.09 -5.76 23.10
CA SER A 16 -9.43 -6.21 22.75
C SER A 16 -9.42 -7.11 21.52
N ILE A 17 -10.35 -8.05 21.48
CA ILE A 17 -10.57 -8.93 20.32
C ILE A 17 -11.95 -8.64 19.73
N ILE A 18 -11.96 -8.20 18.48
CA ILE A 18 -13.16 -7.90 17.70
C ILE A 18 -13.21 -8.96 16.62
N ARG A 19 -14.08 -9.96 16.81
CA ARG A 19 -14.11 -11.15 15.97
C ARG A 19 -15.50 -11.54 15.50
N GLY A 20 -15.61 -11.90 14.22
CA GLY A 20 -16.81 -12.53 13.68
C GLY A 20 -18.02 -11.61 13.56
N ASN A 21 -17.82 -10.29 13.51
CA ASN A 21 -18.90 -9.32 13.41
C ASN A 21 -19.20 -8.96 11.96
N ALA A 22 -20.48 -8.67 11.65
CA ALA A 22 -20.91 -8.17 10.35
C ALA A 22 -21.66 -6.85 10.51
N MET A 23 -21.16 -5.79 9.89
CA MET A 23 -21.72 -4.44 9.96
C MET A 23 -21.78 -3.76 8.60
N GLY A 24 -22.63 -2.76 8.47
CA GLY A 24 -22.59 -1.87 7.33
C GLY A 24 -23.51 -0.68 7.45
N ASN A 25 -23.48 0.19 6.43
CA ASN A 25 -24.15 1.50 6.44
C ASN A 25 -23.65 2.38 7.61
N SER A 26 -22.34 2.40 7.83
CA SER A 26 -21.72 3.28 8.82
C SER A 26 -21.53 4.67 8.23
N SER A 27 -22.00 5.71 8.90
CA SER A 27 -21.81 7.12 8.49
C SER A 27 -20.37 7.64 8.72
N SER A 28 -19.48 6.80 9.23
CA SER A 28 -18.04 7.01 9.26
C SER A 28 -17.34 5.66 9.11
N ASN A 29 -16.42 5.30 10.00
CA ASN A 29 -15.65 4.06 9.89
C ASN A 29 -16.52 2.86 10.25
N GLY A 30 -16.32 1.73 9.56
CA GLY A 30 -16.92 0.46 9.94
C GLY A 30 -16.45 0.04 11.33
N ILE A 31 -15.16 -0.29 11.45
CA ILE A 31 -14.49 -0.59 12.73
C ILE A 31 -13.43 0.47 12.98
N ALA A 32 -13.50 1.17 14.12
CA ALA A 32 -12.47 2.09 14.57
C ALA A 32 -11.79 1.57 15.85
N VAL A 33 -10.47 1.45 15.83
CA VAL A 33 -9.63 1.22 17.01
C VAL A 33 -8.90 2.51 17.30
N GLU A 34 -9.19 3.14 18.43
CA GLU A 34 -8.78 4.51 18.72
C GLU A 34 -8.07 4.64 20.06
N ASN A 35 -6.94 5.36 20.07
CA ASN A 35 -6.21 5.76 21.28
C ASN A 35 -5.95 4.59 22.24
N THR A 36 -5.58 3.43 21.69
CA THR A 36 -5.40 2.20 22.46
C THR A 36 -4.22 1.39 21.93
N GLN A 37 -4.09 0.10 22.26
CA GLN A 37 -3.00 -0.72 21.74
C GLN A 37 -3.30 -2.21 21.79
N GLY A 38 -2.60 -2.98 20.97
CA GLY A 38 -2.59 -4.44 21.06
C GLY A 38 -3.92 -5.10 20.69
N CYS A 39 -4.80 -4.41 19.97
CA CYS A 39 -6.10 -4.94 19.60
C CYS A 39 -6.00 -5.91 18.41
N VAL A 40 -6.90 -6.88 18.37
CA VAL A 40 -7.04 -7.85 17.29
C VAL A 40 -8.41 -7.68 16.65
N VAL A 41 -8.43 -7.26 15.38
CA VAL A 41 -9.63 -7.16 14.54
C VAL A 41 -9.55 -8.30 13.53
N THR A 42 -10.40 -9.33 13.69
CA THR A 42 -10.28 -10.53 12.85
C THR A 42 -11.61 -11.15 12.42
N GLU A 43 -11.67 -11.73 11.23
CA GLU A 43 -12.86 -12.42 10.72
C GLU A 43 -14.13 -11.56 10.73
N ASN A 44 -14.01 -10.23 10.61
CA ASN A 44 -15.15 -9.34 10.51
C ASN A 44 -15.50 -9.06 9.05
N THR A 45 -16.77 -8.79 8.79
CA THR A 45 -17.28 -8.30 7.51
C THR A 45 -17.76 -6.86 7.68
N VAL A 46 -17.16 -5.94 6.93
CA VAL A 46 -17.54 -4.52 6.89
C VAL A 46 -18.00 -4.17 5.50
N VAL A 47 -19.18 -3.54 5.39
CA VAL A 47 -19.79 -3.20 4.11
C VAL A 47 -20.32 -1.77 4.16
N ASP A 48 -20.22 -0.99 3.08
CA ASP A 48 -20.92 0.30 2.96
C ASP A 48 -20.58 1.28 4.12
N SER A 49 -19.29 1.60 4.30
CA SER A 49 -18.83 2.64 5.25
C SER A 49 -18.51 3.95 4.51
N GLU A 50 -18.99 5.08 5.02
CA GLU A 50 -18.81 6.40 4.39
C GLU A 50 -17.36 6.92 4.45
N THR A 51 -16.53 6.36 5.32
CA THR A 51 -15.08 6.62 5.36
C THR A 51 -14.30 5.31 5.21
N ASP A 52 -13.61 4.84 6.26
CA ASP A 52 -12.78 3.65 6.19
C ASP A 52 -13.55 2.40 6.60
N GLY A 53 -13.24 1.26 6.00
CA GLY A 53 -13.80 -0.02 6.46
C GLY A 53 -13.28 -0.38 7.86
N ILE A 54 -11.96 -0.41 8.01
CA ILE A 54 -11.27 -0.63 9.30
C ILE A 54 -10.21 0.45 9.50
N ALA A 55 -10.31 1.21 10.58
CA ALA A 55 -9.38 2.27 10.93
C ALA A 55 -8.65 1.95 12.24
N ILE A 56 -7.32 1.92 12.20
CA ILE A 56 -6.44 1.86 13.37
C ILE A 56 -5.83 3.24 13.55
N LEU A 57 -6.27 3.96 14.59
CA LEU A 57 -5.98 5.37 14.81
C LEU A 57 -5.28 5.56 16.15
N ASN A 58 -4.06 6.09 16.14
CA ASN A 58 -3.23 6.27 17.33
C ASN A 58 -3.20 5.02 18.22
N SER A 59 -3.02 3.85 17.58
CA SER A 59 -3.18 2.54 18.21
C SER A 59 -2.16 1.51 17.75
N SER A 60 -0.99 1.50 18.38
CA SER A 60 0.13 0.64 18.01
C SER A 60 -0.08 -0.85 18.34
N SER A 61 0.74 -1.71 17.73
CA SER A 61 0.79 -3.16 17.98
C SER A 61 -0.53 -3.89 17.69
N CYS A 62 -1.37 -3.36 16.80
CA CYS A 62 -2.64 -3.98 16.44
C CYS A 62 -2.47 -5.05 15.34
N MET A 63 -3.42 -6.00 15.29
CA MET A 63 -3.55 -7.00 14.23
C MET A 63 -4.90 -6.84 13.55
N VAL A 64 -4.88 -6.66 12.23
CA VAL A 64 -6.06 -6.69 11.36
C VAL A 64 -5.91 -7.90 10.44
N GLU A 65 -6.63 -8.98 10.72
CA GLU A 65 -6.41 -10.28 10.07
C GLU A 65 -7.68 -10.96 9.57
N ASN A 66 -7.69 -11.50 8.35
CA ASN A 66 -8.80 -12.27 7.79
C ASN A 66 -10.14 -11.51 7.77
N ASN A 67 -10.12 -10.18 7.67
CA ASN A 67 -11.36 -9.40 7.51
C ASN A 67 -11.73 -9.26 6.05
N THR A 68 -13.02 -9.01 5.83
CA THR A 68 -13.63 -8.84 4.52
C THR A 68 -14.26 -7.44 4.48
N VAL A 69 -13.77 -6.57 3.60
CA VAL A 69 -14.17 -5.15 3.51
C VAL A 69 -14.71 -4.86 2.11
N HIS A 70 -15.91 -4.30 2.01
CA HIS A 70 -16.55 -4.03 0.74
C HIS A 70 -17.16 -2.63 0.69
N ARG A 71 -17.02 -1.93 -0.43
CA ARG A 71 -17.72 -0.67 -0.72
C ARG A 71 -17.55 0.38 0.39
N CYS A 72 -16.32 0.58 0.84
CA CYS A 72 -15.98 1.66 1.78
C CYS A 72 -15.39 2.84 1.01
N ASN A 73 -15.81 4.06 1.32
CA ASN A 73 -15.62 5.20 0.42
C ASN A 73 -14.21 5.81 0.42
N LEU A 74 -13.49 5.85 1.56
CA LEU A 74 -12.12 6.39 1.61
C LEU A 74 -11.09 5.28 1.47
N SER A 75 -10.94 4.44 2.49
CA SER A 75 -10.01 3.31 2.48
C SER A 75 -10.69 2.01 2.86
N ALA A 76 -10.17 0.87 2.40
CA ALA A 76 -10.60 -0.39 3.00
C ALA A 76 -10.00 -0.56 4.39
N ILE A 77 -8.70 -0.31 4.55
CA ILE A 77 -8.00 -0.37 5.83
C ILE A 77 -7.06 0.83 5.99
N THR A 78 -7.20 1.59 7.07
CA THR A 78 -6.34 2.73 7.43
C THR A 78 -5.54 2.42 8.68
N VAL A 79 -4.25 2.80 8.68
CA VAL A 79 -3.34 2.77 9.83
C VAL A 79 -2.71 4.15 9.97
N ASN A 80 -3.07 4.87 11.03
CA ASN A 80 -2.70 6.26 11.23
C ASN A 80 -2.02 6.43 12.59
N MET A 81 -0.77 6.92 12.60
CA MET A 81 0.02 7.08 13.83
C MET A 81 0.04 5.81 14.69
N SER A 82 0.18 4.63 14.06
CA SER A 82 -0.04 3.33 14.68
C SER A 82 1.05 2.34 14.30
N ASP A 83 2.17 2.44 15.00
CA ASP A 83 3.37 1.62 14.77
C ASP A 83 3.11 0.13 15.04
N ASP A 84 3.97 -0.72 14.48
CA ASP A 84 3.97 -2.17 14.72
C ASP A 84 2.65 -2.89 14.36
N THR A 85 1.85 -2.27 13.49
CA THR A 85 0.55 -2.80 13.07
C THR A 85 0.72 -3.86 11.97
N ARG A 86 -0.07 -4.94 12.06
CA ARG A 86 -0.04 -6.05 11.11
C ARG A 86 -1.37 -6.19 10.40
N ILE A 87 -1.35 -6.14 9.08
CA ILE A 87 -2.51 -6.24 8.19
C ILE A 87 -2.32 -7.50 7.35
N VAL A 88 -2.99 -8.59 7.72
CA VAL A 88 -2.69 -9.93 7.22
C VAL A 88 -3.91 -10.61 6.62
N ASN A 89 -3.80 -11.12 5.39
CA ASN A 89 -4.83 -11.97 4.76
C ASN A 89 -6.24 -11.35 4.72
N ASN A 90 -6.36 -10.02 4.65
CA ASN A 90 -7.65 -9.37 4.47
C ASN A 90 -8.04 -9.35 2.98
N SER A 91 -9.34 -9.34 2.72
CA SER A 91 -9.91 -9.15 1.39
C SER A 91 -10.64 -7.80 1.35
N ALA A 92 -10.29 -6.96 0.39
CA ALA A 92 -10.98 -5.71 0.14
C ALA A 92 -11.44 -5.62 -1.32
N GLU A 93 -12.67 -5.18 -1.54
CA GLU A 93 -13.24 -5.04 -2.87
C GLU A 93 -14.11 -3.78 -3.01
N SER A 94 -13.97 -3.09 -4.15
CA SER A 94 -14.81 -1.92 -4.50
C SER A 94 -14.80 -0.80 -3.46
N SER A 95 -13.69 -0.67 -2.71
CA SER A 95 -13.45 0.44 -1.79
C SER A 95 -12.67 1.56 -2.50
N GLY A 96 -12.77 2.79 -1.99
CA GLY A 96 -12.38 4.00 -2.70
C GLY A 96 -10.88 4.24 -2.90
N GLU A 97 -10.40 5.39 -2.45
CA GLU A 97 -9.09 5.94 -2.81
C GLU A 97 -7.91 5.04 -2.42
N TYR A 98 -8.03 4.30 -1.32
CA TYR A 98 -6.98 3.42 -0.81
C TYR A 98 -7.50 2.02 -0.52
N GLY A 99 -6.74 0.99 -0.92
CA GLY A 99 -6.98 -0.36 -0.44
C GLY A 99 -6.43 -0.50 0.98
N VAL A 100 -5.17 -0.15 1.16
CA VAL A 100 -4.53 -0.02 2.48
C VAL A 100 -3.74 1.28 2.52
N TRP A 101 -4.01 2.12 3.51
CA TRP A 101 -3.26 3.36 3.73
C TRP A 101 -2.59 3.35 5.09
N ALA A 102 -1.26 3.55 5.10
CA ALA A 102 -0.50 3.77 6.33
C ALA A 102 0.13 5.17 6.30
N TRP A 103 -0.14 5.97 7.32
CA TRP A 103 0.37 7.32 7.46
C TRP A 103 1.04 7.49 8.82
N VAL A 104 2.29 7.98 8.80
CA VAL A 104 3.12 8.18 10.00
C VAL A 104 3.13 6.92 10.90
N SER A 105 3.27 5.73 10.29
CA SER A 105 3.17 4.45 11.00
C SER A 105 4.32 3.53 10.61
N LYS A 106 5.24 3.31 11.55
CA LYS A 106 6.47 2.54 11.36
C LYS A 106 6.24 1.05 11.56
N ASN A 107 7.10 0.25 10.94
CA ASN A 107 7.13 -1.20 11.09
C ASN A 107 5.79 -1.90 10.75
N VAL A 108 5.01 -1.32 9.84
CA VAL A 108 3.74 -1.90 9.41
C VAL A 108 4.00 -3.12 8.53
N THR A 109 3.37 -4.25 8.85
CA THR A 109 3.43 -5.46 8.04
C THR A 109 2.13 -5.61 7.26
N ILE A 110 2.20 -5.59 5.92
CA ILE A 110 1.07 -5.76 5.02
C ILE A 110 1.30 -7.04 4.22
N LYS A 111 0.65 -8.13 4.61
CA LYS A 111 0.98 -9.46 4.08
C LYS A 111 -0.23 -10.27 3.63
N GLY A 112 -0.18 -10.83 2.43
CA GLY A 112 -1.19 -11.81 1.98
C GLY A 112 -2.57 -11.23 1.72
N ASN A 113 -2.71 -9.89 1.64
CA ASN A 113 -4.00 -9.26 1.40
C ASN A 113 -4.37 -9.33 -0.08
N THR A 114 -5.67 -9.39 -0.35
CA THR A 114 -6.24 -9.31 -1.70
C THR A 114 -7.03 -8.01 -1.84
N LEU A 115 -6.63 -7.16 -2.76
CA LEU A 115 -7.26 -5.88 -3.07
C LEU A 115 -7.76 -5.91 -4.52
N ASP A 116 -9.06 -5.70 -4.73
CA ASP A 116 -9.68 -5.75 -6.06
C ASP A 116 -10.65 -4.58 -6.31
N HIS A 117 -10.49 -3.87 -7.42
CA HIS A 117 -11.28 -2.66 -7.71
C HIS A 117 -11.21 -1.63 -6.57
N THR A 118 -10.02 -1.47 -5.97
CA THR A 118 -9.75 -0.49 -4.91
C THR A 118 -8.58 0.42 -5.29
N GLY A 119 -8.28 1.43 -4.49
CA GLY A 119 -6.93 1.98 -4.43
C GLY A 119 -5.86 0.93 -4.10
N GLY A 120 -4.59 1.29 -4.26
CA GLY A 120 -3.47 0.42 -3.93
C GLY A 120 -3.12 0.37 -2.43
N ILE A 121 -1.91 -0.14 -2.14
CA ILE A 121 -1.26 0.00 -0.85
C ILE A 121 -0.42 1.28 -0.85
N VAL A 122 -0.67 2.18 0.09
CA VAL A 122 0.01 3.48 0.17
C VAL A 122 0.65 3.66 1.54
N LEU A 123 1.95 3.95 1.57
CA LEU A 123 2.72 4.29 2.76
C LEU A 123 3.25 5.72 2.65
N GLU A 124 3.00 6.54 3.67
CA GLU A 124 3.29 7.97 3.60
C GLU A 124 3.92 8.53 4.88
N ASN A 125 4.78 9.53 4.68
CA ASN A 125 5.26 10.48 5.69
C ASN A 125 5.85 9.80 6.93
N GLY A 126 6.99 9.12 6.77
CA GLY A 126 7.70 8.48 7.88
C GLY A 126 7.15 7.11 8.28
N SER A 127 6.41 6.44 7.38
CA SER A 127 5.96 5.05 7.55
C SER A 127 7.09 4.06 7.26
N ASP A 128 8.22 4.25 7.96
CA ASP A 128 9.48 3.56 7.72
C ASP A 128 9.43 2.07 8.09
N PHE A 129 10.35 1.29 7.55
CA PHE A 129 10.55 -0.14 7.87
C PHE A 129 9.36 -1.04 7.55
N ALA A 130 8.44 -0.58 6.70
CA ALA A 130 7.27 -1.37 6.34
C ALA A 130 7.63 -2.62 5.52
N SER A 131 6.90 -3.71 5.74
CA SER A 131 7.03 -4.96 5.01
C SER A 131 5.75 -5.26 4.22
N ILE A 132 5.82 -5.15 2.89
CA ILE A 132 4.70 -5.38 1.96
C ILE A 132 4.95 -6.69 1.23
N ARG A 133 4.32 -7.79 1.64
CA ARG A 133 4.68 -9.13 1.14
C ARG A 133 3.50 -9.96 0.68
N LYS A 134 3.63 -10.63 -0.48
CA LYS A 134 2.65 -11.62 -0.95
C LYS A 134 1.22 -11.07 -1.11
N ASN A 135 1.06 -9.77 -1.34
CA ASN A 135 -0.27 -9.20 -1.59
C ASN A 135 -0.65 -9.40 -3.06
N THR A 136 -1.94 -9.58 -3.32
CA THR A 136 -2.52 -9.60 -4.68
C THR A 136 -3.33 -8.34 -4.86
N ILE A 137 -2.95 -7.50 -5.81
CA ILE A 137 -3.54 -6.17 -6.04
C ILE A 137 -3.98 -6.13 -7.50
N ARG A 138 -5.28 -5.92 -7.75
CA ARG A 138 -5.84 -5.99 -9.10
C ARG A 138 -6.88 -4.94 -9.38
N ASN A 139 -6.95 -4.52 -10.64
CA ASN A 139 -7.93 -3.54 -11.14
C ASN A 139 -7.89 -2.25 -10.31
N CYS A 140 -6.69 -1.86 -9.86
CA CYS A 140 -6.54 -0.74 -8.95
C CYS A 140 -6.46 0.59 -9.68
N PHE A 141 -7.09 1.58 -9.06
CA PHE A 141 -6.96 2.97 -9.46
C PHE A 141 -5.59 3.48 -8.98
N TRP A 142 -4.87 4.24 -9.81
CA TRP A 142 -3.55 4.81 -9.49
C TRP A 142 -2.44 3.76 -9.35
N SER A 143 -1.52 3.97 -8.42
CA SER A 143 -0.40 3.06 -8.19
C SER A 143 -0.84 1.86 -7.35
N GLY A 144 -0.38 0.66 -7.71
CA GLY A 144 -0.72 -0.56 -6.97
C GLY A 144 -0.03 -0.61 -5.60
N ILE A 145 1.25 -0.25 -5.54
CA ILE A 145 1.98 0.03 -4.28
C ILE A 145 2.68 1.37 -4.41
N ARG A 146 2.49 2.28 -3.45
CA ARG A 146 3.20 3.56 -3.36
C ARG A 146 3.84 3.71 -2.00
N VAL A 147 5.14 4.00 -1.98
CA VAL A 147 5.88 4.40 -0.78
C VAL A 147 6.41 5.80 -1.03
N PHE A 148 5.95 6.74 -0.22
CA PHE A 148 6.25 8.15 -0.36
C PHE A 148 6.79 8.70 0.95
N ASP A 149 7.96 9.34 0.88
CA ASP A 149 8.59 9.96 2.05
C ASP A 149 8.75 8.99 3.24
N SER A 150 9.08 7.73 2.94
CA SER A 150 9.20 6.65 3.93
C SER A 150 10.36 5.74 3.54
N LEU A 151 11.23 5.42 4.50
CA LEU A 151 12.52 4.77 4.29
C LEU A 151 12.45 3.27 4.61
N TYR A 152 13.41 2.52 4.06
CA TYR A 152 13.62 1.09 4.39
C TYR A 152 12.40 0.19 4.12
N ALA A 153 11.53 0.56 3.18
CA ALA A 153 10.38 -0.25 2.82
C ALA A 153 10.82 -1.50 2.03
N VAL A 154 10.19 -2.64 2.32
CA VAL A 154 10.50 -3.91 1.67
C VAL A 154 9.25 -4.47 1.00
N ALA A 155 9.21 -4.46 -0.33
CA ALA A 155 8.14 -4.99 -1.14
C ALA A 155 8.57 -6.30 -1.85
N GLU A 156 7.98 -7.43 -1.48
CA GLU A 156 8.40 -8.73 -1.99
C GLU A 156 7.25 -9.66 -2.33
N TYR A 157 7.39 -10.42 -3.41
CA TYR A 157 6.41 -11.45 -3.81
C TYR A 157 4.98 -10.91 -4.02
N ASN A 158 4.81 -9.61 -4.25
CA ASN A 158 3.50 -9.05 -4.55
C ASN A 158 3.15 -9.33 -6.02
N THR A 159 1.87 -9.56 -6.28
CA THR A 159 1.30 -9.73 -7.62
C THR A 159 0.39 -8.55 -7.91
N LEU A 160 0.73 -7.79 -8.95
CA LEU A 160 0.03 -6.56 -9.32
C LEU A 160 -0.48 -6.69 -10.75
N VAL A 161 -1.80 -6.60 -10.95
CA VAL A 161 -2.44 -6.89 -12.24
C VAL A 161 -3.42 -5.78 -12.62
N ASN A 162 -3.38 -5.29 -13.86
CA ASN A 162 -4.30 -4.26 -14.35
C ASN A 162 -4.31 -3.02 -13.44
N ILE A 163 -3.14 -2.40 -13.29
CA ILE A 163 -2.96 -1.20 -12.46
C ILE A 163 -2.97 0.02 -13.37
N THR A 164 -3.79 1.03 -13.11
CA THR A 164 -3.90 2.17 -14.05
C THR A 164 -2.71 3.14 -14.01
N GLY A 165 -1.96 3.19 -12.91
CA GLY A 165 -0.75 3.98 -12.74
C GLY A 165 0.53 3.15 -12.69
N ASN A 166 1.43 3.46 -11.75
CA ASN A 166 2.62 2.66 -11.51
C ASN A 166 2.25 1.31 -10.89
N GLY A 167 2.92 0.22 -11.26
CA GLY A 167 2.83 -1.02 -10.49
C GLY A 167 3.30 -0.77 -9.06
N LEU A 168 4.59 -0.45 -8.89
CA LEU A 168 5.18 -0.06 -7.62
C LEU A 168 5.98 1.24 -7.77
N LEU A 169 5.73 2.20 -6.90
CA LEU A 169 6.45 3.48 -6.84
C LEU A 169 7.12 3.69 -5.48
N PHE A 170 8.42 3.93 -5.50
CA PHE A 170 9.20 4.49 -4.40
C PHE A 170 9.56 5.95 -4.73
N ASP A 171 9.04 6.92 -3.97
CA ASP A 171 9.35 8.34 -4.11
C ASP A 171 9.88 8.91 -2.79
N ARG A 172 11.12 9.41 -2.80
CA ARG A 172 11.88 9.78 -1.59
C ARG A 172 11.92 8.66 -0.54
N ALA A 173 12.03 7.42 -1.02
CA ALA A 173 12.00 6.21 -0.21
C ALA A 173 13.34 5.46 -0.24
N SER A 174 14.40 6.09 0.29
CA SER A 174 15.75 5.54 0.27
C SER A 174 15.87 4.23 1.07
N HIS A 175 16.89 3.43 0.74
CA HIS A 175 17.16 2.12 1.34
C HIS A 175 16.05 1.07 1.17
N SER A 176 15.15 1.30 0.21
CA SER A 176 14.00 0.41 -0.02
C SER A 176 14.33 -0.70 -1.02
N ILE A 177 13.63 -1.82 -0.89
CA ILE A 177 13.87 -3.03 -1.67
C ILE A 177 12.57 -3.46 -2.35
N ALA A 178 12.62 -3.68 -3.67
CA ALA A 178 11.57 -4.34 -4.42
C ALA A 178 12.15 -5.60 -5.09
N ARG A 179 11.73 -6.79 -4.66
CA ARG A 179 12.21 -8.05 -5.25
C ARG A 179 11.17 -9.14 -5.39
N TRP A 180 11.29 -9.96 -6.43
CA TRP A 180 10.36 -11.05 -6.73
C TRP A 180 8.89 -10.62 -6.87
N ASN A 181 8.63 -9.36 -7.22
CA ASN A 181 7.27 -8.92 -7.52
C ASN A 181 6.93 -9.23 -8.98
N THR A 182 5.66 -9.53 -9.23
CA THR A 182 5.12 -9.77 -10.56
C THR A 182 4.15 -8.66 -10.92
N PHE A 183 4.35 -8.06 -12.08
CA PHE A 183 3.53 -6.97 -12.62
C PHE A 183 2.98 -7.38 -13.98
N GLN A 184 1.67 -7.24 -14.16
CA GLN A 184 0.99 -7.50 -15.42
C GLN A 184 0.07 -6.32 -15.74
N ASN A 185 0.28 -5.66 -16.88
CA ASN A 185 -0.52 -4.53 -17.34
C ASN A 185 -0.54 -3.36 -16.34
N THR A 186 0.51 -2.55 -16.33
CA THR A 186 0.54 -1.26 -15.61
C THR A 186 0.38 -0.10 -16.58
N GLY A 187 -0.45 0.89 -16.25
CA GLY A 187 -0.74 2.01 -17.16
C GLY A 187 0.43 2.98 -17.30
N TRP A 188 1.31 3.09 -16.29
CA TRP A 188 2.57 3.83 -16.39
C TRP A 188 3.76 2.87 -16.29
N GLN A 189 4.67 3.10 -15.33
CA GLN A 189 5.82 2.26 -15.13
C GLN A 189 5.46 0.98 -14.36
N GLY A 190 6.14 -0.12 -14.66
CA GLY A 190 6.00 -1.34 -13.84
C GLY A 190 6.55 -1.11 -12.43
N LEU A 191 7.77 -0.60 -12.37
CA LEU A 191 8.48 -0.29 -11.13
C LEU A 191 9.22 1.06 -11.27
N SER A 192 9.01 1.98 -10.33
CA SER A 192 9.54 3.34 -10.41
C SER A 192 10.23 3.77 -9.12
N LEU A 193 11.36 4.46 -9.24
CA LEU A 193 12.14 5.04 -8.16
C LEU A 193 12.46 6.49 -8.45
N ASN A 194 12.04 7.40 -7.58
CA ASN A 194 12.27 8.84 -7.72
C ASN A 194 12.93 9.42 -6.47
N ASN A 195 13.94 10.27 -6.64
CA ASN A 195 14.54 11.09 -5.58
C ASN A 195 14.95 10.30 -4.32
N ALA A 196 15.50 9.10 -4.49
CA ALA A 196 15.87 8.20 -3.41
C ALA A 196 17.33 7.76 -3.53
N SER A 197 17.82 6.88 -2.66
CA SER A 197 19.17 6.34 -2.82
C SER A 197 19.30 4.96 -2.18
N VAL A 198 20.30 4.20 -2.62
CA VAL A 198 20.66 2.91 -2.01
C VAL A 198 19.50 1.90 -2.07
N CYS A 199 18.65 1.98 -3.08
CA CYS A 199 17.55 1.04 -3.27
C CYS A 199 17.98 -0.19 -4.08
N THR A 200 17.22 -1.27 -3.96
CA THR A 200 17.47 -2.51 -4.74
C THR A 200 16.21 -2.99 -5.44
N PHE A 201 16.27 -3.08 -6.76
CA PHE A 201 15.25 -3.65 -7.63
C PHE A 201 15.79 -4.94 -8.25
N ALA A 202 15.32 -6.09 -7.76
CA ALA A 202 15.91 -7.36 -8.20
C ALA A 202 14.91 -8.50 -8.38
N TRP A 203 15.12 -9.32 -9.42
CA TRP A 203 14.28 -10.49 -9.70
C TRP A 203 12.79 -10.19 -9.85
N ASN A 204 12.42 -8.99 -10.30
CA ASN A 204 11.02 -8.68 -10.61
C ASN A 204 10.69 -9.13 -12.04
N SER A 205 9.44 -9.57 -12.24
CA SER A 205 8.89 -9.93 -13.56
C SER A 205 7.84 -8.90 -13.95
N ILE A 206 8.08 -8.16 -15.02
CA ILE A 206 7.23 -7.06 -15.49
C ILE A 206 6.80 -7.38 -16.91
N ASP A 207 5.49 -7.45 -17.14
CA ASP A 207 4.90 -7.72 -18.45
C ASP A 207 3.77 -6.74 -18.75
N GLY A 208 3.91 -5.98 -19.85
CA GLY A 208 2.92 -4.98 -20.26
C GLY A 208 2.96 -3.72 -19.39
N THR A 209 3.64 -2.68 -19.88
CA THR A 209 3.65 -1.35 -19.24
C THR A 209 3.34 -0.25 -20.24
N GLY A 210 2.56 0.75 -19.83
CA GLY A 210 2.22 1.90 -20.67
C GLY A 210 3.37 2.90 -20.86
N ASP A 211 4.41 2.82 -20.03
CA ASP A 211 5.67 3.55 -20.21
C ASP A 211 6.87 2.60 -20.00
N ASN A 212 7.82 2.96 -19.12
CA ASN A 212 9.01 2.17 -18.83
C ASN A 212 8.68 0.90 -18.05
N GLY A 213 9.38 -0.20 -18.30
CA GLY A 213 9.30 -1.36 -17.40
C GLY A 213 9.79 -1.00 -16.00
N ILE A 214 11.04 -0.52 -15.92
CA ILE A 214 11.65 0.02 -14.71
C ILE A 214 12.15 1.45 -14.96
N LEU A 215 11.79 2.39 -14.09
CA LEU A 215 12.32 3.75 -14.09
C LEU A 215 13.09 4.03 -12.81
N VAL A 216 14.32 4.52 -12.94
CA VAL A 216 15.14 5.04 -11.83
C VAL A 216 15.54 6.47 -12.17
N LEU A 217 14.96 7.43 -11.46
CA LEU A 217 15.16 8.86 -11.67
C LEU A 217 15.76 9.51 -10.41
N ASP A 218 16.84 10.27 -10.58
CA ASP A 218 17.50 11.02 -9.50
C ASP A 218 17.82 10.17 -8.27
N SER A 219 18.19 8.91 -8.52
CA SER A 219 18.30 7.91 -7.46
C SER A 219 19.65 7.18 -7.46
N PRO A 220 20.73 7.84 -7.00
CA PRO A 220 22.07 7.27 -7.03
C PRO A 220 22.20 6.04 -6.13
N HIS A 221 23.22 5.22 -6.41
CA HIS A 221 23.52 3.99 -5.67
C HIS A 221 22.40 2.94 -5.69
N THR A 222 21.46 3.05 -6.63
CA THR A 222 20.41 2.06 -6.85
C THR A 222 20.94 0.86 -7.61
N ARG A 223 20.61 -0.35 -7.16
CA ARG A 223 20.97 -1.61 -7.82
C ARG A 223 19.75 -2.15 -8.56
N VAL A 224 19.86 -2.29 -9.88
CA VAL A 224 18.83 -2.93 -10.72
C VAL A 224 19.43 -4.21 -11.31
N THR A 225 19.00 -5.38 -10.84
CA THR A 225 19.66 -6.66 -11.18
C THR A 225 18.67 -7.79 -11.44
N SER A 226 18.88 -8.59 -12.48
CA SER A 226 18.11 -9.83 -12.73
C SER A 226 16.59 -9.64 -12.88
N ASN A 227 16.14 -8.46 -13.34
CA ASN A 227 14.72 -8.24 -13.64
C ASN A 227 14.40 -8.72 -15.06
N THR A 228 13.20 -9.24 -15.26
CA THR A 228 12.67 -9.58 -16.59
C THR A 228 11.61 -8.55 -16.95
N VAL A 229 11.79 -7.86 -18.08
CA VAL A 229 10.84 -6.87 -18.59
C VAL A 229 10.41 -7.25 -20.00
N ARG A 230 9.10 -7.32 -20.23
CA ARG A 230 8.48 -7.57 -21.54
C ARG A 230 7.33 -6.59 -21.76
N GLY A 231 7.05 -6.26 -23.02
CA GLY A 231 5.89 -5.43 -23.38
C GLY A 231 5.89 -4.01 -22.78
N ALA A 232 7.07 -3.40 -22.58
CA ALA A 232 7.14 -2.00 -22.20
C ALA A 232 6.90 -1.09 -23.42
N SER A 233 6.00 -0.11 -23.29
CA SER A 233 5.66 0.80 -24.39
C SER A 233 6.72 1.87 -24.67
N TYR A 234 7.63 2.11 -23.72
CA TYR A 234 8.82 2.95 -23.92
C TYR A 234 10.11 2.14 -23.78
N ASN A 235 10.97 2.40 -22.78
CA ASN A 235 12.17 1.60 -22.55
C ASN A 235 11.89 0.45 -21.59
N GLY A 236 12.61 -0.67 -21.74
CA GLY A 236 12.57 -1.74 -20.75
C GLY A 236 13.03 -1.28 -19.37
N ILE A 237 14.19 -0.61 -19.31
CA ILE A 237 14.76 -0.04 -18.09
C ILE A 237 15.37 1.33 -18.44
N THR A 238 14.97 2.37 -17.71
CA THR A 238 15.58 3.72 -17.77
C THR A 238 16.23 4.05 -16.44
N VAL A 239 17.49 4.49 -16.48
CA VAL A 239 18.21 5.04 -15.32
C VAL A 239 18.73 6.42 -15.72
N SER A 240 18.26 7.47 -15.05
CA SER A 240 18.58 8.85 -15.41
C SER A 240 18.74 9.74 -14.17
N ALA A 241 19.56 10.79 -14.29
CA ALA A 241 19.43 11.98 -13.48
C ALA A 241 18.48 12.96 -14.19
N SER A 242 17.72 13.76 -13.46
CA SER A 242 17.14 14.96 -14.03
C SER A 242 18.27 15.91 -14.41
N LEU A 243 18.16 16.52 -15.59
CA LEU A 243 19.06 17.59 -15.99
C LEU A 243 18.89 18.74 -15.00
N ARG A 244 19.74 18.82 -13.97
CA ARG A 244 19.99 20.09 -13.29
C ARG A 244 20.52 21.03 -14.37
N ARG A 245 19.67 21.89 -14.91
CA ARG A 245 20.14 23.05 -15.66
C ARG A 245 21.12 23.75 -14.72
N PRO A 246 22.42 23.87 -15.06
CA PRO A 246 23.31 24.64 -14.21
C PRO A 246 22.72 26.03 -14.13
N HIS A 247 22.46 26.51 -12.91
CA HIS A 247 22.12 27.90 -12.69
C HIS A 247 23.20 28.73 -13.39
N SER A 248 22.81 29.37 -14.50
CA SER A 248 23.63 30.40 -15.11
C SER A 248 23.76 31.50 -14.07
N ILE A 249 24.92 31.57 -13.43
CA ILE A 249 25.34 32.75 -12.70
C ILE A 249 25.35 33.89 -13.72
N ARG A 250 24.44 34.85 -13.55
CA ARG A 250 24.58 36.21 -14.06
C ARG A 250 24.55 37.13 -12.87
#